data_AF-A0A915NLS9-F1
#
_entry.id   AF-A0A915NLS9-F1
#
_cell.length_a   1.000
_cell.length_b   1.000
_cell.length_c   1.000
_cell.angle_alpha   90.00
_cell.angle_beta   90.00
_cell.angle_gamma   90.00
#
_symmetry.space_group_name_H-M   'P 1'
#
loop_
_entity.id
_entity.type
_entity.pdbx_description
1 polymer ?
#
loop_
_entity_poly.entity_id
_entity_poly.type
_entity_poly.pdbx_seq_one_letter_code
_entity_poly.pdbx_strand_id
1 'polypeptide(L)'
;MNGSTPLRNGVKQQQPRHSIISNLSSRDELFADDLLYTREESFCTYTPLKILVTTFNVNGRRPPTNLSDWLSFDLNSPPELIVIGLQEMDLALGSYVVDNNVKENEWLFTLQRNLPHTYRMVESSRLIGIFMAIFCKRGLKISVSDSFISSIPTGFLNLGNKGGVGISI
;
A
#
# COMPACT_ATOMS: atom_id res chain seq x y z
N MET A 1 -39.67 22.90 37.92
CA MET A 1 -38.20 22.86 38.04
C MET A 1 -37.69 21.84 37.01
N ASN A 2 -37.64 22.26 35.72
CA ASN A 2 -36.43 22.61 34.94
C ASN A 2 -35.56 21.36 34.65
N GLY A 3 -35.65 20.72 33.47
CA GLY A 3 -34.75 20.91 32.30
C GLY A 3 -33.51 20.00 32.45
N SER A 4 -32.94 19.24 31.51
CA SER A 4 -32.78 19.37 30.04
C SER A 4 -32.19 18.06 29.46
N THR A 5 -32.18 17.98 28.12
CA THR A 5 -31.69 16.97 27.14
C THR A 5 -30.19 16.52 27.24
N PRO A 6 -29.74 15.50 26.46
CA PRO A 6 -28.52 14.71 26.68
C PRO A 6 -27.27 15.21 25.91
N LEU A 7 -26.06 14.81 26.33
CA LEU A 7 -24.80 15.12 25.65
C LEU A 7 -24.18 13.91 24.92
N ARG A 8 -24.30 13.98 23.58
CA ARG A 8 -23.41 13.57 22.49
C ARG A 8 -22.14 12.77 22.83
N ASN A 9 -22.04 11.59 22.20
CA ASN A 9 -20.81 10.82 21.98
C ASN A 9 -19.74 11.65 21.28
N GLY A 10 -18.52 11.58 21.81
CA GLY A 10 -17.34 12.27 21.29
C GLY A 10 -16.89 11.74 19.94
N VAL A 11 -16.96 12.59 18.93
CA VAL A 11 -16.18 12.45 17.69
C VAL A 11 -14.73 12.74 18.06
N LYS A 12 -13.84 11.76 17.90
CA LYS A 12 -12.39 12.01 17.94
C LYS A 12 -12.06 12.95 16.77
N GLN A 13 -11.75 14.20 17.07
CA GLN A 13 -11.16 15.12 16.09
C GLN A 13 -9.85 14.51 15.61
N GLN A 14 -9.74 14.29 14.29
CA GLN A 14 -8.46 13.97 13.66
C GLN A 14 -7.52 15.17 13.86
N GLN A 15 -6.31 14.90 14.36
CA GLN A 15 -5.27 15.92 14.46
C GLN A 15 -4.88 16.41 13.05
N PRO A 16 -4.79 17.74 12.83
CA PRO A 16 -4.33 18.29 11.56
C PRO A 16 -2.87 17.92 11.29
N ARG A 17 -2.56 17.55 10.04
CA ARG A 17 -1.25 17.11 9.53
C ARG A 17 -0.14 18.18 9.53
N HIS A 18 -0.30 19.30 10.23
CA HIS A 18 0.58 20.47 10.09
C HIS A 18 1.82 20.48 11.01
N SER A 19 2.14 19.40 11.75
CA SER A 19 3.26 19.44 12.69
C SER A 19 4.66 19.14 12.11
N ILE A 20 4.82 18.99 10.79
CA ILE A 20 6.12 18.56 10.21
C ILE A 20 6.82 19.60 9.32
N ILE A 21 6.18 20.70 8.90
CA ILE A 21 6.87 21.71 8.09
C ILE A 21 6.89 23.06 8.82
N SER A 22 7.95 23.30 9.58
CA SER A 22 8.31 24.67 9.96
C SER A 22 9.83 24.79 10.09
N ASN A 23 10.49 25.03 8.98
CA ASN A 23 11.67 25.87 8.95
C ASN A 23 11.65 26.60 7.59
N LEU A 24 11.27 27.88 7.63
CA LEU A 24 11.39 28.88 6.55
C LEU A 24 10.23 29.08 5.54
N SER A 25 8.95 28.91 5.88
CA SER A 25 7.88 29.48 5.05
C SER A 25 7.54 30.91 5.49
N SER A 26 7.30 31.80 4.53
CA SER A 26 6.90 33.19 4.84
C SER A 26 5.47 33.24 5.41
N ARG A 27 5.13 34.30 6.15
CA ARG A 27 3.76 34.47 6.69
C ARG A 27 2.71 34.52 5.58
N ASP A 28 3.08 35.03 4.42
CA ASP A 28 2.20 35.16 3.26
C ASP A 28 1.96 33.80 2.59
N GLU A 29 2.97 32.92 2.54
CA GLU A 29 2.81 31.53 2.09
C GLU A 29 1.88 30.73 3.00
N LEU A 30 2.04 30.85 4.33
CA LEU A 30 1.17 30.18 5.29
C LEU A 30 -0.29 30.64 5.15
N PHE A 31 -0.50 31.93 4.89
CA PHE A 31 -1.83 32.47 4.64
C PHE A 31 -2.41 31.98 3.31
N ALA A 32 -1.60 31.91 2.26
CA ALA A 32 -2.02 31.38 0.96
C ALA A 32 -2.40 29.89 1.05
N ASP A 33 -1.60 29.08 1.74
CA ASP A 33 -1.88 27.65 1.95
C ASP A 33 -3.18 27.42 2.73
N ASP A 34 -3.38 28.18 3.82
CA ASP A 34 -4.62 28.11 4.62
C ASP A 34 -5.85 28.52 3.81
N LEU A 35 -5.73 29.56 2.99
CA LEU A 35 -6.80 30.03 2.11
C LEU A 35 -7.11 29.01 1.00
N LEU A 36 -6.09 28.41 0.38
CA LEU A 36 -6.26 27.37 -0.62
C LEU A 36 -6.91 26.13 -0.01
N TYR A 37 -6.43 25.68 1.14
CA TYR A 37 -7.00 24.54 1.87
C TYR A 37 -8.48 24.78 2.24
N THR A 38 -8.82 25.96 2.74
CA THR A 38 -10.21 26.31 3.07
C THR A 38 -11.12 26.30 1.83
N ARG A 39 -10.55 26.45 0.64
CA ARG A 39 -11.26 26.47 -0.64
C ARG A 39 -11.11 25.19 -1.45
N GLU A 40 -10.54 24.13 -0.89
CA GLU A 40 -10.18 22.91 -1.62
C GLU A 40 -11.36 22.35 -2.44
N GLU A 41 -12.56 22.31 -1.86
CA GLU A 41 -13.79 21.84 -2.52
C GLU A 41 -14.17 22.64 -3.78
N SER A 42 -13.69 23.88 -3.93
CA SER A 42 -13.97 24.72 -5.11
C SER A 42 -13.13 24.36 -6.33
N PHE A 43 -12.05 23.60 -6.16
CA PHE A 43 -11.11 23.26 -7.24
C PHE A 43 -10.66 21.79 -7.25
N CYS A 44 -11.00 21.01 -6.23
CA CYS A 44 -10.73 19.57 -6.15
C CYS A 44 -12.00 18.74 -6.37
N THR A 45 -11.83 17.52 -6.87
CA THR A 45 -12.89 16.51 -6.94
C THR A 45 -12.41 15.24 -6.24
N TYR A 46 -13.23 14.73 -5.33
CA TYR A 46 -12.92 13.49 -4.59
C TYR A 46 -13.75 12.34 -5.14
N THR A 47 -13.07 11.29 -5.55
CA THR A 47 -13.71 10.04 -5.96
C THR A 47 -13.23 8.93 -5.03
N PRO A 48 -14.13 8.15 -4.42
CA PRO A 48 -13.73 7.00 -3.62
C PRO A 48 -12.92 6.00 -4.46
N LEU A 49 -11.84 5.49 -3.88
CA LEU A 49 -10.99 4.46 -4.48
C LEU A 49 -11.11 3.16 -3.66
N LYS A 50 -11.45 2.05 -4.31
CA LYS A 50 -11.51 0.74 -3.64
C LYS A 50 -10.15 0.07 -3.75
N ILE A 51 -9.54 -0.21 -2.60
CA ILE A 51 -8.24 -0.87 -2.50
C ILE A 51 -8.44 -2.22 -1.81
N LEU A 52 -7.99 -3.30 -2.44
CA LEU A 52 -7.86 -4.61 -1.81
C LEU A 52 -6.44 -4.74 -1.26
N VAL A 53 -6.29 -5.00 0.03
CA VAL A 53 -5.00 -5.28 0.66
C VAL A 53 -5.05 -6.68 1.23
N THR A 54 -4.07 -7.50 0.89
CA THR A 54 -4.00 -8.89 1.35
C THR A 54 -2.57 -9.32 1.64
N THR A 55 -2.42 -10.31 2.51
CA THR A 55 -1.12 -10.81 2.94
C THR A 55 -1.09 -12.32 3.08
N PHE A 56 0.06 -12.94 2.82
CA PHE A 56 0.26 -14.37 3.04
C PHE A 56 1.71 -14.71 3.41
N ASN A 57 1.90 -15.36 4.56
CA ASN A 57 3.16 -16.01 4.89
C ASN A 57 3.23 -17.36 4.16
N VAL A 58 4.14 -17.46 3.18
CA VAL A 58 4.20 -18.60 2.25
C VAL A 58 5.13 -19.72 2.70
N ASN A 59 5.85 -19.55 3.81
CA ASN A 59 6.74 -20.56 4.41
C ASN A 59 7.69 -21.22 3.38
N GLY A 60 8.34 -20.40 2.55
CA GLY A 60 9.30 -20.80 1.54
C GLY A 60 8.73 -21.55 0.33
N ARG A 61 7.40 -21.74 0.29
CA ARG A 61 6.72 -22.55 -0.73
C ARG A 61 6.58 -21.79 -2.05
N ARG A 62 6.56 -22.56 -3.13
CA ARG A 62 6.16 -22.09 -4.45
C ARG A 62 4.67 -21.72 -4.46
N PRO A 63 4.26 -20.78 -5.32
CA PRO A 63 2.85 -20.45 -5.48
C PRO A 63 2.04 -21.67 -5.97
N PRO A 64 0.82 -21.90 -5.46
CA PRO A 64 -0.10 -22.86 -6.05
C PRO A 64 -0.58 -22.36 -7.41
N THR A 65 -1.05 -23.26 -8.28
CA THR A 65 -1.50 -22.89 -9.63
C THR A 65 -2.74 -22.00 -9.64
N ASN A 66 -3.61 -22.16 -8.64
CA ASN A 66 -4.85 -21.42 -8.47
C ASN A 66 -4.81 -20.64 -7.14
N LEU A 67 -5.14 -19.35 -7.20
CA LEU A 67 -5.23 -18.46 -6.04
C LEU A 67 -6.66 -17.98 -5.77
N SER A 68 -7.69 -18.52 -6.45
CA SER A 68 -9.09 -18.06 -6.36
C SER A 68 -9.63 -18.03 -4.94
N ASP A 69 -9.23 -18.97 -4.09
CA ASP A 69 -9.73 -19.06 -2.71
C ASP A 69 -9.18 -17.94 -1.82
N TRP A 70 -8.07 -17.33 -2.23
CA TRP A 70 -7.42 -16.22 -1.53
C TRP A 70 -7.68 -14.87 -2.22
N LEU A 71 -7.55 -14.81 -3.55
CA LEU A 71 -7.69 -13.62 -4.38
C LEU A 71 -9.07 -13.56 -5.05
N SER A 72 -10.12 -13.62 -4.23
CA SER A 72 -11.51 -13.44 -4.68
C SER A 72 -12.04 -12.04 -4.34
N PHE A 73 -12.69 -11.39 -5.30
CA PHE A 73 -13.42 -10.14 -5.10
C PHE A 73 -14.60 -10.05 -6.07
N ASP A 74 -15.60 -9.22 -5.73
CA ASP A 74 -16.77 -9.01 -6.59
C ASP A 74 -16.36 -8.34 -7.92
N LEU A 75 -16.61 -9.04 -9.02
CA LEU A 75 -16.29 -8.57 -10.37
C LEU A 75 -17.24 -7.45 -10.84
N ASN A 76 -18.41 -7.28 -10.22
CA ASN A 76 -19.33 -6.18 -10.53
C ASN A 76 -18.89 -4.86 -9.88
N SER A 77 -18.12 -4.95 -8.78
CA SER A 77 -17.54 -3.80 -8.10
C SER A 77 -16.07 -4.09 -7.71
N PRO A 78 -15.19 -4.27 -8.72
CA PRO A 78 -13.83 -4.72 -8.49
C PRO A 78 -12.97 -3.58 -7.93
N PRO A 79 -11.93 -3.88 -7.12
CA PRO A 79 -11.04 -2.85 -6.58
C PRO A 79 -10.22 -2.17 -7.68
N GLU A 80 -9.94 -0.87 -7.57
CA GLU A 80 -9.05 -0.18 -8.50
C GLU A 80 -7.57 -0.54 -8.25
N LEU A 81 -7.20 -0.77 -6.99
CA LEU A 81 -5.85 -1.18 -6.58
C LEU A 81 -5.89 -2.49 -5.79
N ILE A 82 -4.91 -3.35 -6.04
CA ILE A 82 -4.68 -4.59 -5.29
C ILE A 82 -3.25 -4.56 -4.76
N VAL A 83 -3.09 -4.61 -3.44
CA VAL A 83 -1.82 -4.63 -2.73
C VAL A 83 -1.65 -6.01 -2.10
N ILE A 84 -0.55 -6.68 -2.45
CA ILE A 84 -0.27 -8.04 -2.01
C ILE A 84 1.06 -8.05 -1.27
N GLY A 85 1.03 -8.45 0.01
CA GLY A 85 2.22 -8.68 0.82
C GLY A 85 2.50 -10.17 0.99
N LEU A 86 3.75 -10.61 0.79
CA LEU A 86 4.17 -11.97 1.10
C LEU A 86 5.28 -11.97 2.15
N GLN A 87 5.32 -12.99 3.00
CA GLN A 87 6.39 -13.22 3.96
C GLN A 87 6.97 -14.62 3.82
N GLU A 88 8.23 -14.78 4.25
CA GLU A 88 8.97 -16.05 4.18
C GLU A 88 9.06 -16.61 2.76
N MET A 89 9.08 -15.78 1.73
CA MET A 89 9.23 -16.24 0.35
C MET A 89 10.49 -17.07 0.15
N ASP A 90 11.60 -16.65 0.75
CA ASP A 90 12.82 -17.44 0.80
C ASP A 90 13.29 -17.69 2.23
N LEU A 91 13.62 -18.96 2.49
CA LEU A 91 14.11 -19.49 3.75
C LEU A 91 15.51 -20.07 3.59
N ALA A 92 16.05 -20.11 2.36
CA ALA A 92 17.35 -20.68 2.09
C ALA A 92 18.46 -19.84 2.74
N LEU A 93 19.40 -20.49 3.43
CA LEU A 93 20.54 -19.78 4.03
C LEU A 93 21.38 -19.01 2.98
N GLY A 94 21.41 -19.50 1.74
CA GLY A 94 22.11 -18.85 0.63
C GLY A 94 21.43 -17.56 0.14
N SER A 95 20.11 -17.40 0.30
CA SER A 95 19.40 -16.19 -0.13
C SER A 95 19.68 -14.97 0.75
N TYR A 96 20.34 -15.17 1.91
CA TYR A 96 20.88 -14.07 2.72
C TYR A 96 22.16 -13.46 2.14
N VAL A 97 22.83 -14.17 1.22
CA VAL A 97 24.15 -13.80 0.68
C VAL A 97 24.08 -13.56 -0.83
N VAL A 98 23.28 -14.35 -1.55
CA VAL A 98 23.08 -14.22 -2.99
C VAL A 98 21.61 -13.94 -3.26
N ASP A 99 21.32 -12.78 -3.84
CA ASP A 99 19.96 -12.43 -4.20
C ASP A 99 19.50 -13.25 -5.42
N ASN A 100 18.43 -14.03 -5.25
CA ASN A 100 17.88 -14.88 -6.30
C ASN A 100 16.40 -14.57 -6.52
N ASN A 101 16.09 -14.06 -7.72
CA ASN A 101 14.74 -13.64 -8.11
C ASN A 101 13.85 -14.78 -8.59
N VAL A 102 14.29 -16.05 -8.57
CA VAL A 102 13.48 -17.17 -9.08
C VAL A 102 12.11 -17.25 -8.39
N LYS A 103 12.07 -17.21 -7.05
CA LYS A 103 10.79 -17.30 -6.33
C LYS A 103 9.94 -16.07 -6.53
N GLU A 104 10.56 -14.89 -6.59
CA GLU A 104 9.86 -13.65 -6.92
C GLU A 104 9.17 -13.74 -8.27
N ASN A 105 9.88 -14.20 -9.30
CA ASN A 105 9.35 -14.38 -10.64
C ASN A 105 8.22 -15.43 -10.68
N GLU A 106 8.36 -16.55 -9.97
CA GLU A 106 7.30 -17.57 -9.86
C GLU A 106 6.02 -16.99 -9.24
N TRP A 107 6.16 -16.25 -8.13
CA TRP A 107 5.02 -15.62 -7.45
C TRP A 107 4.40 -14.53 -8.30
N LEU A 108 5.19 -13.62 -8.89
CA LEU A 108 4.70 -12.57 -9.79
C LEU A 108 3.93 -13.13 -10.98
N PHE A 109 4.49 -14.15 -11.64
CA PHE A 109 3.83 -14.82 -12.75
C PHE A 109 2.48 -15.40 -12.34
N THR A 110 2.43 -16.09 -11.19
CA THR A 110 1.20 -16.72 -10.72
C THR A 110 0.15 -15.69 -10.30
N LEU A 111 0.56 -14.62 -9.62
CA LEU A 111 -0.32 -13.51 -9.26
C LEU A 111 -0.93 -12.87 -10.51
N GLN A 112 -0.10 -12.53 -11.50
CA GLN A 112 -0.56 -11.97 -12.78
C GLN A 112 -1.52 -12.89 -13.52
N ARG A 113 -1.29 -14.20 -13.49
CA ARG A 113 -2.16 -15.19 -14.14
C ARG A 113 -3.51 -15.35 -13.46
N ASN A 114 -3.57 -15.19 -12.14
CA ASN A 114 -4.80 -15.38 -11.36
C ASN A 114 -5.62 -14.09 -11.19
N LEU A 115 -5.04 -12.93 -11.49
CA LEU A 115 -5.78 -11.67 -11.56
C LEU A 115 -6.45 -11.49 -12.94
N PRO A 116 -7.60 -10.79 -13.01
CA PRO A 116 -8.21 -10.47 -14.30
C PRO A 116 -7.25 -9.70 -15.21
N HIS A 117 -7.28 -9.95 -16.53
CA HIS A 117 -6.43 -9.27 -17.52
C HIS A 117 -6.59 -7.74 -17.56
N THR A 118 -7.66 -7.24 -16.96
CA THR A 118 -7.89 -5.81 -16.73
C THR A 118 -6.95 -5.21 -15.69
N TYR A 119 -6.12 -5.97 -14.99
CA TYR A 119 -5.10 -5.45 -14.08
C TYR A 119 -3.72 -5.44 -14.75
N ARG A 120 -2.86 -4.52 -14.29
CA ARG A 120 -1.43 -4.48 -14.60
C ARG A 120 -0.64 -4.35 -13.31
N MET A 121 0.57 -4.90 -13.29
CA MET A 121 1.51 -4.61 -12.21
C MET A 121 1.95 -3.15 -12.31
N VAL A 122 1.99 -2.48 -11.16
CA VAL A 122 2.50 -1.11 -11.00
C VAL A 122 3.92 -1.17 -10.50
N GLU A 123 4.13 -1.84 -9.37
CA GLU A 123 5.41 -1.90 -8.69
C GLU A 123 5.51 -3.18 -7.87
N SER A 124 6.74 -3.68 -7.68
CA SER A 124 7.03 -4.75 -6.73
C SER A 124 8.38 -4.54 -6.07
N SER A 125 8.51 -4.92 -4.80
CA SER A 125 9.76 -4.85 -4.07
C SER A 125 9.92 -6.01 -3.11
N ARG A 126 11.16 -6.45 -2.91
CA ARG A 126 11.53 -7.58 -2.07
C ARG A 126 12.69 -7.25 -1.16
N LEU A 127 12.56 -7.67 0.10
CA LEU A 127 13.61 -7.75 1.11
C LEU A 127 13.72 -9.21 1.56
N ILE A 128 14.58 -9.97 0.88
CA ILE A 128 14.82 -11.42 1.09
C ILE A 128 13.52 -12.21 1.04
N GLY A 129 12.90 -12.50 2.18
CA GLY A 129 11.65 -13.25 2.30
C GLY A 129 10.40 -12.37 2.39
N ILE A 130 10.53 -11.06 2.50
CA ILE A 130 9.42 -10.10 2.58
C ILE A 130 9.22 -9.47 1.21
N PHE A 131 7.99 -9.46 0.72
CA PHE A 131 7.69 -8.99 -0.62
C PHE A 131 6.39 -8.18 -0.62
N MET A 132 6.32 -7.18 -1.49
CA MET A 132 5.12 -6.41 -1.76
C MET A 132 4.96 -6.21 -3.27
N ALA A 133 3.74 -6.37 -3.78
CA ALA A 133 3.38 -6.02 -5.14
C ALA A 133 2.08 -5.22 -5.18
N ILE A 134 2.03 -4.24 -6.07
CA ILE A 134 0.84 -3.42 -6.33
C ILE A 134 0.38 -3.68 -7.76
N PHE A 135 -0.91 -3.99 -7.92
CA PHE A 135 -1.59 -4.09 -9.19
C PHE A 135 -2.67 -3.02 -9.29
N CYS A 136 -2.86 -2.48 -10.49
CA CYS A 136 -3.84 -1.45 -10.77
C CYS A 136 -4.74 -1.86 -11.93
N LYS A 137 -6.03 -1.54 -11.83
CA LYS A 137 -6.99 -1.71 -12.91
C LYS A 137 -6.65 -0.78 -14.07
N ARG A 138 -6.52 -1.35 -15.27
CA ARG A 138 -6.31 -0.62 -16.53
C ARG A 138 -7.45 0.38 -16.73
N GLY A 139 -7.11 1.58 -17.19
CA GLY A 139 -8.07 2.67 -17.39
C GLY A 139 -8.45 3.42 -16.11
N LEU A 140 -7.77 3.18 -14.98
CA LEU A 140 -7.87 4.05 -13.82
C LEU A 140 -7.50 5.49 -14.23
N LYS A 141 -8.37 6.45 -13.92
CA LYS A 141 -8.16 7.87 -14.26
C LYS A 141 -7.02 8.53 -13.46
N ILE A 142 -6.72 7.98 -12.30
CA ILE A 142 -5.65 8.45 -11.42
C ILE A 142 -4.32 7.95 -12.00
N SER A 143 -3.38 8.88 -12.22
CA SER A 143 -2.02 8.53 -12.58
C SER A 143 -1.39 7.75 -11.44
N VAL A 144 -0.81 6.60 -11.77
CA VAL A 144 0.04 5.85 -10.86
C VAL A 144 1.44 5.93 -11.45
N SER A 145 2.19 6.93 -11.03
CA SER A 145 3.56 7.25 -11.46
C SER A 145 4.43 7.55 -10.24
N ASP A 146 5.75 7.52 -10.42
CA ASP A 146 6.71 7.98 -9.42
C ASP A 146 6.67 7.21 -8.09
N SER A 147 6.82 5.89 -8.19
CA SER A 147 6.88 5.01 -7.02
C SER A 147 8.13 5.30 -6.18
N PHE A 148 7.95 5.43 -4.86
CA PHE A 148 9.02 5.45 -3.88
C PHE A 148 9.05 4.13 -3.12
N ILE A 149 10.20 3.46 -3.14
CA ILE A 149 10.39 2.16 -2.51
C ILE A 149 11.37 2.31 -1.36
N SER A 150 11.03 1.75 -0.21
CA SER A 150 11.93 1.64 0.94
C SER A 150 11.90 0.23 1.51
N SER A 151 13.01 -0.23 2.07
CA SER A 151 13.13 -1.54 2.69
C SER A 151 14.06 -1.47 3.89
N ILE A 152 13.58 -1.93 5.04
CA ILE A 152 14.30 -1.87 6.31
C ILE A 152 14.47 -3.30 6.84
N PRO A 153 15.69 -3.86 6.84
CA PRO A 153 15.96 -5.12 7.52
C PRO A 153 16.04 -4.92 9.03
N THR A 154 15.45 -5.84 9.79
CA THR A 154 15.44 -5.84 11.26
C THR A 154 15.82 -7.19 11.86
N GLY A 155 16.25 -8.13 11.03
CA GLY A 155 16.62 -9.47 11.45
C GLY A 155 17.95 -9.54 12.19
N PHE A 156 18.36 -10.77 12.53
CA PHE A 156 19.63 -11.02 13.21
C PHE A 156 20.78 -10.41 12.40
N LEU A 157 21.62 -9.58 13.02
CA LEU A 157 22.67 -8.80 12.34
C LEU A 157 22.18 -7.92 11.17
N ASN A 158 20.96 -7.39 11.25
CA ASN A 158 20.31 -6.65 10.16
C ASN A 158 20.22 -7.45 8.86
N LEU A 159 20.17 -8.79 8.95
CA LEU A 159 19.80 -9.62 7.82
C LEU A 159 18.32 -9.36 7.48
N GLY A 160 17.99 -9.29 6.20
CA GLY A 160 16.63 -9.04 5.72
C GLY A 160 15.64 -10.19 5.95
N ASN A 161 15.94 -11.17 6.82
CA ASN A 161 15.03 -12.28 7.15
C ASN A 161 13.79 -11.82 7.96
N LYS A 162 13.88 -10.62 8.54
CA LYS A 162 12.80 -9.85 9.17
C LYS A 162 13.01 -8.38 8.81
N GLY A 163 11.94 -7.59 8.82
CA GLY A 163 11.98 -6.21 8.35
C GLY A 163 10.64 -5.76 7.78
N GLY A 164 10.71 -4.81 6.84
CA GLY A 164 9.56 -4.35 6.08
C GLY A 164 9.96 -3.82 4.71
N VAL A 165 9.02 -3.91 3.78
CA VAL A 165 9.05 -3.28 2.45
C VAL A 165 7.90 -2.28 2.41
N GLY A 166 8.17 -1.07 1.91
CA GLY A 166 7.17 -0.03 1.70
C GLY A 166 7.22 0.49 0.28
N ILE A 167 6.05 0.71 -0.32
CA ILE A 167 5.88 1.33 -1.62
C ILE A 167 4.89 2.49 -1.45
N SER A 168 5.28 3.69 -1.89
CA SER A 168 4.40 4.85 -2.03
C SER A 168 4.20 5.12 -3.52
N ILE A 169 2.98 5.40 -3.92
CA ILE A 169 2.55 5.74 -5.30
C ILE A 169 1.56 6.90 -5.27
#